data_AF-A0A2E9ZP16-F1
#
_entry.id   AF-A0A2E9ZP16-F1
#
_cell.length_a   1.000
_cell.length_b   1.000
_cell.length_c   1.000
_cell.angle_alpha   90.00
_cell.angle_beta   90.00
_cell.angle_gamma   90.00
#
_symmetry.space_group_name_H-M   'P 1'
#
loop_
_entity.id
_entity.type
_entity.pdbx_description
1 polymer ?
#
loop_
_entity_poly.entity_id
_entity_poly.type
_entity_poly.pdbx_seq_one_letter_code
_entity_poly.pdbx_strand_id
1 'polypeptide(L)'
;MSEKGPVNFWGVTGINLLAWPGLGTLMAGRRISGGIQATMALIGGLLTLCLFIVLFNFAFHGMDSNDPIDPTVFLQQNKSLIIPGTIGFGMLVLAWCWAAVSCYQIARELKSEAAS
;
A
#
# COMPACT_ATOMS: atom_id res chain seq x y z
N MET A 1 19.99 -10.68 25.65
CA MET A 1 18.63 -10.79 25.07
C MET A 1 17.99 -9.43 25.22
N SER A 2 17.67 -8.74 24.12
CA SER A 2 17.10 -7.38 24.18
C SER A 2 15.68 -7.48 24.72
N GLU A 3 15.48 -6.95 25.94
CA GLU A 3 14.18 -6.65 26.53
C GLU A 3 13.44 -5.71 25.58
N LYS A 4 12.60 -6.26 24.71
CA LYS A 4 11.56 -5.47 24.05
C LYS A 4 10.32 -5.61 24.89
N GLY A 5 9.87 -4.51 25.48
CA GLY A 5 8.60 -4.45 26.20
C GLY A 5 7.44 -4.98 25.36
N PRO A 6 6.30 -5.32 26.00
CA PRO A 6 5.18 -5.96 25.33
C PRO A 6 4.77 -5.16 24.09
N VAL A 7 4.80 -5.81 22.94
CA VAL A 7 4.49 -5.18 21.66
C VAL A 7 3.03 -4.71 21.72
N ASN A 8 2.82 -3.39 21.71
CA ASN A 8 1.47 -2.84 21.69
C ASN A 8 0.81 -3.19 20.35
N PHE A 9 -0.10 -4.17 20.38
CA PHE A 9 -0.83 -4.64 19.20
C PHE A 9 -1.53 -3.51 18.45
N TRP A 10 -2.16 -2.57 19.15
CA TRP A 10 -2.85 -1.44 18.53
C TRP A 10 -1.87 -0.49 17.84
N GLY A 11 -0.69 -0.29 18.43
CA GLY A 11 0.39 0.46 17.81
C GLY A 11 0.91 -0.21 16.53
N VAL A 12 1.13 -1.53 16.59
CA VAL A 12 1.54 -2.32 15.42
C VAL A 12 0.49 -2.27 14.32
N THR A 13 -0.78 -2.53 14.63
CA THR A 13 -1.86 -2.51 13.65
C THR A 13 -2.07 -1.13 13.05
N GLY A 14 -2.05 -0.08 13.88
CA GLY A 14 -2.15 1.30 13.41
C GLY A 14 -1.03 1.64 12.42
N ILE A 15 0.21 1.31 12.75
CA ILE A 15 1.35 1.56 11.85
C ILE A 15 1.24 0.72 10.56
N ASN A 16 0.87 -0.56 10.67
CA ASN A 16 0.83 -1.47 9.52
C ASN A 16 -0.31 -1.17 8.54
N LEU A 17 -1.45 -0.65 9.02
CA LEU A 17 -2.64 -0.43 8.19
C LEU A 17 -2.88 1.03 7.82
N LEU A 18 -2.47 1.98 8.65
CA LEU A 18 -2.75 3.40 8.42
C LEU A 18 -1.53 4.16 7.92
N ALA A 19 -0.34 3.86 8.46
CA ALA A 19 0.88 4.58 8.07
C ALA A 19 1.53 3.94 6.84
N TRP A 20 2.00 2.70 6.97
CA TRP A 20 2.67 2.00 5.87
C TRP A 20 2.64 0.48 6.06
N PRO A 21 2.16 -0.28 5.06
CA PRO A 21 2.14 -1.74 5.12
C PRO A 21 3.55 -2.31 5.26
N GLY A 22 3.74 -3.17 6.24
CA GLY A 22 5.02 -3.80 6.54
C GLY A 22 5.75 -3.19 7.74
N LEU A 23 5.57 -1.91 8.06
CA LEU A 23 6.26 -1.28 9.20
C LEU A 23 5.82 -1.88 10.55
N GLY A 24 4.52 -2.11 10.75
CA GLY A 24 4.02 -2.75 11.96
C GLY A 24 4.49 -4.21 12.05
N THR A 25 4.50 -4.93 10.93
CA THR A 25 5.04 -6.29 10.84
C THR A 25 6.53 -6.35 11.22
N LEU A 26 7.33 -5.36 10.80
CA LEU A 26 8.74 -5.23 11.20
C LEU A 26 8.88 -4.99 12.71
N MET A 27 8.06 -4.11 13.28
CA MET A 27 8.07 -3.79 14.71
C MET A 27 7.70 -5.01 15.57
N ALA A 28 6.78 -5.85 15.09
CA ALA A 28 6.42 -7.13 15.69
C ALA A 28 7.49 -8.22 15.54
N GLY A 29 8.67 -7.91 14.99
CA GLY A 29 9.79 -8.85 14.88
C GLY A 29 9.80 -9.72 13.61
N ARG A 30 8.74 -9.66 12.78
CA ARG A 30 8.63 -10.42 11.53
C ARG A 30 9.35 -9.70 10.38
N ARG A 31 10.68 -9.65 10.47
CA ARG A 31 11.55 -8.82 9.60
C ARG A 31 11.42 -9.11 8.10
N ILE A 32 11.34 -10.38 7.72
CA ILE A 32 11.27 -10.77 6.30
C ILE A 32 9.93 -10.35 5.69
N SER A 33 8.81 -10.76 6.29
CA SER A 33 7.49 -10.41 5.76
C SER A 33 7.24 -8.89 5.79
N GLY A 34 7.65 -8.22 6.86
CA GLY A 34 7.52 -6.76 6.96
C GLY A 34 8.37 -6.03 5.92
N GLY A 35 9.59 -6.50 5.66
CA GLY A 35 10.47 -5.92 4.64
C GLY A 35 9.92 -6.10 3.22
N ILE A 36 9.36 -7.27 2.91
CA ILE A 36 8.72 -7.52 1.60
C ILE A 36 7.48 -6.64 1.44
N GLN A 37 6.60 -6.57 2.45
CA GLN A 37 5.41 -5.71 2.42
C GLN A 37 5.79 -4.24 2.20
N ALA A 38 6.78 -3.74 2.94
CA ALA A 38 7.22 -2.35 2.84
C ALA A 38 7.84 -2.04 1.47
N THR A 39 8.66 -2.95 0.93
CA THR A 39 9.28 -2.79 -0.39
C THR A 39 8.25 -2.87 -1.52
N MET A 40 7.31 -3.81 -1.42
CA MET A 40 6.22 -3.97 -2.37
C MET A 40 5.33 -2.72 -2.40
N ALA A 41 5.03 -2.15 -1.24
CA ALA A 41 4.29 -0.91 -1.14
C ALA A 41 5.09 0.30 -1.65
N LEU A 42 6.42 0.33 -1.49
CA LEU A 42 7.25 1.38 -2.05
C LEU A 42 7.23 1.36 -3.58
N ILE A 43 7.48 0.20 -4.17
CA ILE A 43 7.45 0.01 -5.63
C ILE A 43 6.05 0.29 -6.16
N GLY A 44 5.02 -0.27 -5.50
CA GLY A 44 3.63 -0.04 -5.86
C GLY A 44 3.23 1.43 -5.78
N GLY A 45 3.68 2.13 -4.73
CA GLY A 45 3.49 3.56 -4.52
C GLY A 45 4.09 4.40 -5.64
N LEU A 46 5.36 4.17 -5.94
CA LEU A 46 6.07 4.87 -7.01
C LEU A 46 5.40 4.65 -8.37
N LEU A 47 5.00 3.43 -8.68
CA LEU A 47 4.31 3.11 -9.93
C LEU A 47 2.91 3.76 -9.97
N THR A 48 2.17 3.76 -8.85
CA THR A 48 0.83 4.38 -8.76
C THR A 48 0.85 5.88 -9.05
N LEU A 49 1.98 6.57 -8.83
CA LEU A 49 2.13 7.97 -9.23
C LEU A 49 1.86 8.19 -10.73
N CYS A 50 2.08 7.19 -11.58
CA CYS A 50 1.72 7.26 -13.00
C CYS A 50 0.20 7.45 -13.19
N LEU A 51 -0.66 6.83 -12.38
CA LEU A 51 -2.11 7.06 -12.44
C LEU A 51 -2.46 8.48 -11.99
N PHE A 52 -1.82 8.98 -10.94
CA PHE A 52 -2.05 10.36 -10.49
C PHE A 52 -1.72 11.37 -11.59
N ILE A 53 -0.60 11.18 -12.30
CA ILE A 53 -0.24 12.04 -13.46
C ILE A 53 -1.35 12.02 -14.52
N VAL A 54 -1.89 10.84 -14.85
CA VAL A 54 -2.98 10.71 -15.83
C VAL A 54 -4.25 11.41 -15.34
N LEU A 55 -4.59 11.27 -14.05
CA LEU A 55 -5.75 11.94 -13.45
C LEU A 55 -5.58 13.46 -13.43
N PHE A 56 -4.37 13.96 -13.13
CA PHE A 56 -4.07 15.39 -13.22
C PHE A 56 -4.20 15.89 -14.65
N ASN A 57 -3.62 15.20 -15.64
CA ASN A 57 -3.74 15.57 -17.04
C ASN A 57 -5.20 15.62 -17.50
N PHE A 58 -6.01 14.64 -17.07
CA PHE A 58 -7.44 14.63 -17.33
C PHE A 58 -8.14 15.85 -16.72
N ALA A 59 -7.87 16.14 -15.44
CA ALA A 59 -8.46 17.26 -14.73
C ALA A 59 -8.08 18.62 -15.34
N PHE A 60 -6.80 18.81 -15.70
CA PHE A 60 -6.33 20.04 -16.35
C PHE A 60 -6.96 20.22 -17.73
N HIS A 61 -7.05 19.16 -18.54
CA HIS A 61 -7.68 19.24 -19.85
C HIS A 61 -9.16 19.59 -19.75
N GLY A 62 -9.88 19.03 -18.76
CA GLY A 62 -11.28 19.35 -18.51
C GLY A 62 -11.54 20.76 -17.96
N MET A 63 -10.51 21.44 -17.44
CA MET A 63 -10.62 22.83 -16.99
C MET A 63 -10.32 23.84 -18.10
N ASP A 64 -9.40 23.51 -19.02
CA ASP A 64 -8.87 24.45 -20.01
C ASP A 64 -9.59 24.37 -21.38
N SER A 65 -10.26 23.25 -21.66
CA SER A 65 -10.94 23.02 -22.94
C SER A 65 -12.44 22.81 -22.76
N ASN A 66 -13.26 23.58 -23.48
CA ASN A 66 -14.71 23.35 -23.60
C ASN A 66 -15.03 22.14 -24.52
N ASP A 67 -14.02 21.52 -25.11
CA ASP A 67 -14.18 20.36 -25.97
C ASP A 67 -14.34 19.08 -25.13
N PRO A 68 -15.33 18.22 -25.45
CA PRO A 68 -15.54 16.98 -24.73
C PRO A 68 -14.34 16.04 -24.92
N ILE A 69 -13.83 15.52 -23.80
CA ILE A 69 -12.74 14.53 -23.81
C ILE A 69 -13.28 13.23 -24.41
N ASP A 70 -12.68 12.76 -25.51
CA ASP A 70 -12.88 11.40 -26.00
C ASP A 70 -12.11 10.42 -25.09
N PRO A 71 -12.81 9.57 -24.32
CA PRO A 71 -12.17 8.65 -23.37
C PRO A 71 -11.25 7.66 -24.07
N THR A 72 -11.57 7.23 -25.29
CA THR A 72 -10.81 6.21 -26.01
C THR A 72 -9.46 6.74 -26.45
N VAL A 73 -9.45 7.96 -27.02
CA VAL A 73 -8.23 8.66 -27.45
C VAL A 73 -7.37 9.00 -26.24
N PHE A 74 -7.97 9.50 -25.16
CA PHE A 74 -7.25 9.86 -23.94
C PHE A 74 -6.57 8.64 -23.29
N LEU A 75 -7.28 7.51 -23.18
CA LEU A 75 -6.72 6.25 -22.66
C LEU A 75 -5.57 5.74 -23.54
N GLN A 76 -5.72 5.83 -24.87
CA GLN A 76 -4.70 5.37 -25.81
C GLN A 76 -3.43 6.22 -25.72
N GLN A 77 -3.56 7.55 -25.60
CA GLN A 77 -2.43 8.47 -25.43
C GLN A 77 -1.68 8.26 -24.12
N ASN A 78 -2.39 7.93 -23.03
CA ASN A 78 -1.81 7.78 -21.70
C ASN A 78 -1.49 6.32 -21.32
N LYS A 79 -1.63 5.37 -22.26
CA LYS A 79 -1.49 3.93 -22.01
C LYS A 79 -0.15 3.56 -21.34
N SER A 80 0.93 4.24 -21.71
CA SER A 80 2.28 4.03 -21.14
C SER A 80 2.36 4.34 -19.64
N LEU A 81 1.47 5.18 -19.11
CA LEU A 81 1.37 5.53 -17.70
C LEU A 81 0.27 4.71 -16.99
N ILE A 82 -0.84 4.44 -17.66
CA ILE A 82 -1.98 3.70 -17.10
C ILE A 82 -1.58 2.27 -16.71
N ILE A 83 -0.86 1.56 -17.58
CA ILE A 83 -0.46 0.17 -17.33
C ILE A 83 0.41 0.05 -16.07
N PRO A 84 1.60 0.68 -16.00
CA PRO A 84 2.44 0.59 -14.80
C PRO A 84 1.73 1.14 -13.57
N GLY A 85 0.94 2.21 -13.73
CA GLY A 85 0.15 2.77 -12.66
C GLY A 85 -0.88 1.79 -12.06
N THR A 86 -1.59 1.05 -12.91
CA THR A 86 -2.56 0.04 -12.48
C THR A 86 -1.88 -1.13 -11.79
N ILE A 87 -0.73 -1.57 -12.31
CA ILE A 87 0.10 -2.60 -11.67
C ILE A 87 0.56 -2.13 -10.28
N GLY A 88 1.06 -0.90 -10.19
CA GLY A 88 1.47 -0.29 -8.94
C GLY A 88 0.36 -0.24 -7.90
N PHE A 89 -0.84 0.17 -8.32
CA PHE A 89 -2.00 0.23 -7.45
C PHE A 89 -2.41 -1.17 -6.96
N GLY A 90 -2.39 -2.17 -7.85
CA GLY A 90 -2.60 -3.56 -7.47
C GLY A 90 -1.59 -4.05 -6.44
N MET A 91 -0.31 -3.70 -6.61
CA MET A 91 0.74 -4.05 -5.65
C MET A 91 0.50 -3.41 -4.27
N LEU A 92 0.08 -2.15 -4.22
CA LEU A 92 -0.28 -1.49 -2.96
C LEU A 92 -1.43 -2.21 -2.27
N VAL A 93 -2.53 -2.48 -2.98
CA VAL A 93 -3.70 -3.18 -2.42
C VAL A 93 -3.30 -4.54 -1.85
N LEU A 94 -2.49 -5.30 -2.59
CA LEU A 94 -1.98 -6.59 -2.12
C LEU A 94 -1.08 -6.45 -0.88
N ALA A 95 -0.20 -5.45 -0.84
CA ALA A 95 0.63 -5.18 0.33
C ALA A 95 -0.21 -4.84 1.57
N TRP A 96 -1.28 -4.05 1.41
CA TRP A 96 -2.22 -3.73 2.49
C TRP A 96 -3.02 -4.94 2.97
N CYS A 97 -3.55 -5.76 2.06
CA CYS A 97 -4.23 -7.00 2.40
C CYS A 97 -3.30 -7.94 3.19
N TRP A 98 -2.04 -8.05 2.75
CA TRP A 98 -1.06 -8.87 3.46
C TRP A 98 -0.68 -8.29 4.82
N ALA A 99 -0.56 -6.96 4.95
CA ALA A 99 -0.36 -6.29 6.22
C ALA A 99 -1.52 -6.57 7.19
N ALA A 100 -2.77 -6.56 6.72
CA ALA A 100 -3.95 -6.91 7.53
C ALA A 100 -3.93 -8.35 8.02
N VAL A 101 -3.61 -9.30 7.14
CA VAL A 101 -3.45 -10.72 7.52
C VAL A 101 -2.32 -10.87 8.55
N SER A 102 -1.22 -10.12 8.39
CA SER A 102 -0.11 -10.14 9.34
C SER A 102 -0.51 -9.63 10.72
N CYS A 103 -1.27 -8.54 10.79
CA CYS A 103 -1.84 -8.03 12.04
C CYS A 103 -2.73 -9.08 12.70
N TYR A 104 -3.61 -9.75 11.95
CA TYR A 104 -4.46 -10.82 12.49
C TYR A 104 -3.64 -11.98 13.07
N GLN A 105 -2.58 -12.41 12.39
CA GLN A 105 -1.71 -13.47 12.90
C GLN A 105 -0.98 -13.06 14.18
N ILE A 106 -0.45 -11.84 14.23
CA ILE A 106 0.20 -11.29 15.45
C ILE A 106 -0.81 -11.23 16.60
N ALA A 107 -2.05 -10.80 16.36
CA ALA A 107 -3.10 -10.79 17.38
C ALA A 107 -3.38 -12.18 17.95
N ARG A 108 -3.43 -13.18 17.07
CA ARG A 108 -3.67 -14.58 17.46
C ARG A 108 -2.53 -15.14 18.31
N GLU A 109 -1.28 -14.86 17.94
CA GLU A 109 -0.09 -15.28 18.70
C GLU A 109 -0.09 -14.68 20.11
N LEU A 110 -0.31 -13.37 20.22
CA LEU A 110 -0.41 -12.69 21.51
C LEU A 110 -1.55 -13.26 22.38
N LYS A 111 -2.68 -13.62 21.77
CA LYS A 111 -3.80 -14.25 22.49
C LYS A 111 -3.45 -15.66 22.98
N SER A 112 -2.72 -16.45 22.20
CA SER A 112 -2.28 -17.79 22.64
C SER A 112 -1.27 -17.73 23.76
N GLU A 113 -0.32 -16.79 23.72
CA GLU A 113 0.69 -16.60 24.77
C GLU A 113 0.06 -16.13 26.09
N ALA A 114 -1.01 -15.33 26.05
CA ALA A 114 -1.73 -14.92 27.25
C ALA A 114 -2.56 -16.05 27.90
N ALA A 115 -2.80 -17.15 27.17
CA ALA A 115 -3.61 -18.28 27.63
C ALA A 115 -2.77 -19.47 28.14
N SER A 116 -1.45 -19.44 27.94
CA SER A 116 -0.48 -20.43 28.42
C SER A 116 0.17 -19.99 29.72
#